data_AF-A0A5C4SA02-F1
#
_entry.id   AF-A0A5C4SA02-F1
#
_cell.length_a   1.000
_cell.length_b   1.000
_cell.length_c   1.000
_cell.angle_alpha   90.00
_cell.angle_beta   90.00
_cell.angle_gamma   90.00
#
_symmetry.space_group_name_H-M   'P 1'
#
loop_
_entity.id
_entity.type
_entity.pdbx_description
1 polymer ?
#
loop_
_entity_poly.entity_id
_entity_poly.type
_entity_poly.pdbx_seq_one_letter_code
_entity_poly.pdbx_strand_id
1 'polypeptide(L)'
;MSLFDRQPPVVWISRVALAFVWIYQGIVPKLVCQSPVELGLLAHLGPLYGIFCSVMGYGEMLFGLLILLSPWRWPFLLNIAAMLSLLGFVSLHEPGLLTEAFNPVSLNAAVIALSVIAFISMRKPAA
;
A
#
# COMPACT_ATOMS: atom_id res chain seq x y z
N MET A 1 3.82 -8.67 -28.53
CA MET A 1 2.63 -8.89 -27.69
C MET A 1 2.88 -8.11 -26.40
N SER A 2 2.24 -6.94 -26.20
CA SER A 2 2.49 -6.19 -24.97
C SER A 2 1.96 -7.01 -23.80
N LEU A 3 2.74 -7.11 -22.72
CA LEU A 3 2.40 -7.87 -21.52
C LEU A 3 1.12 -7.35 -20.82
N PHE A 4 0.56 -6.24 -21.32
CA PHE A 4 -0.60 -5.55 -20.80
C PHE A 4 -1.83 -5.66 -21.70
N ASP A 5 -1.68 -6.03 -22.98
CA ASP A 5 -2.74 -5.95 -24.01
C ASP A 5 -3.94 -6.87 -23.74
N ARG A 6 -3.84 -7.77 -22.76
CA ARG A 6 -4.89 -8.75 -22.41
C ARG A 6 -5.42 -8.63 -20.98
N GLN A 7 -5.07 -7.56 -20.26
CA GLN A 7 -5.57 -7.38 -18.89
C GLN A 7 -6.99 -6.82 -18.92
N PRO A 8 -7.95 -7.45 -18.19
CA PRO A 8 -9.31 -6.94 -18.16
C PRO A 8 -9.35 -5.57 -17.47
N PRO A 9 -10.31 -4.68 -17.81
CA PRO A 9 -10.39 -3.32 -17.25
C PRO A 9 -10.38 -3.29 -15.72
N VAL A 10 -10.96 -4.29 -15.07
CA VAL A 10 -10.97 -4.44 -13.60
C VAL A 10 -9.56 -4.50 -12.99
N VAL A 11 -8.61 -5.13 -13.66
CA VAL A 11 -7.22 -5.22 -13.19
C VAL A 11 -6.55 -3.85 -13.28
N TRP A 12 -6.79 -3.11 -14.35
CA TRP A 12 -6.27 -1.75 -14.52
C TRP A 12 -6.82 -0.79 -13.47
N ILE A 13 -8.14 -0.81 -13.24
CA ILE A 13 -8.78 0.00 -12.19
C ILE A 13 -8.15 -0.33 -10.82
N SER A 14 -7.98 -1.62 -10.52
CA SER A 14 -7.37 -2.05 -9.26
C SER A 14 -5.92 -1.57 -9.14
N ARG A 15 -5.10 -1.70 -10.21
CA ARG A 15 -3.70 -1.22 -10.22
C ARG A 15 -3.60 0.27 -9.96
N VAL A 16 -4.42 1.06 -10.65
CA VAL A 16 -4.41 2.53 -10.51
C VAL A 16 -4.82 2.93 -9.10
N ALA A 17 -5.88 2.33 -8.54
CA ALA A 17 -6.32 2.61 -7.18
C ALA A 17 -5.25 2.23 -6.14
N LEU A 18 -4.65 1.05 -6.25
CA LEU A 18 -3.60 0.59 -5.35
C LEU A 18 -2.34 1.47 -5.45
N ALA A 19 -1.91 1.80 -6.67
CA ALA A 19 -0.76 2.66 -6.90
C ALA A 19 -1.02 4.06 -6.33
N PHE A 20 -2.22 4.61 -6.52
CA PHE A 20 -2.61 5.90 -5.94
C PHE A 20 -2.48 5.88 -4.41
N VAL A 21 -3.03 4.85 -3.73
CA VAL A 21 -2.95 4.74 -2.27
C VAL A 21 -1.49 4.74 -1.79
N TRP A 22 -0.63 3.91 -2.37
CA TRP A 22 0.78 3.83 -1.97
C TRP A 22 1.58 5.08 -2.29
N ILE A 23 1.37 5.69 -3.46
CA ILE A 23 2.05 6.92 -3.84
C ILE A 23 1.58 8.07 -2.95
N TYR A 24 0.29 8.17 -2.67
CA TYR A 24 -0.26 9.21 -1.79
C TYR A 24 0.26 9.05 -0.36
N GLN A 25 0.21 7.84 0.21
CA GLN A 25 0.71 7.57 1.56
C GLN A 25 2.23 7.67 1.66
N GLY A 26 2.97 7.40 0.58
CA GLY A 26 4.41 7.59 0.54
C GLY A 26 4.81 9.06 0.46
N ILE A 27 4.10 9.85 -0.35
CA ILE A 27 4.48 11.25 -0.59
C ILE A 27 3.90 12.17 0.47
N VAL A 28 2.58 12.13 0.70
CA VAL A 28 1.89 13.17 1.47
C VAL A 28 2.26 13.10 2.95
N PRO A 29 2.00 12.02 3.70
CA PRO A 29 2.28 12.01 5.13
C PRO A 29 3.76 11.80 5.48
N LYS A 30 4.59 11.25 4.58
CA LYS A 30 5.99 10.90 4.88
C LYS A 30 7.04 11.83 4.27
N LEU A 31 6.81 12.36 3.05
CA LEU A 31 7.78 13.25 2.39
C LEU A 31 7.39 14.73 2.51
N VAL A 32 6.11 15.07 2.35
CA VAL A 32 5.65 16.47 2.23
C VAL A 32 5.16 17.02 3.57
N CYS A 33 4.26 16.30 4.23
CA CYS A 33 3.54 16.75 5.43
C CYS A 33 3.87 15.86 6.62
N GLN A 34 5.17 15.60 6.87
CA GLN A 34 5.71 14.73 7.93
C GLN A 34 4.82 14.71 9.18
N SER A 35 3.87 13.76 9.21
CA SER A 35 2.75 13.85 10.14
C SER A 35 3.23 13.54 11.56
N PRO A 36 2.77 14.27 12.59
CA PRO A 36 3.10 13.95 13.98
C PRO A 36 2.77 12.50 14.36
N VAL A 37 1.72 11.92 13.76
CA VAL A 37 1.32 10.52 13.98
C VAL A 37 2.35 9.54 13.40
N GLU A 38 2.82 9.78 12.18
CA GLU A 38 3.86 8.96 11.54
C GLU A 38 5.21 9.07 12.28
N LEU A 39 5.59 10.29 12.67
CA LEU A 39 6.81 10.50 13.45
C LEU A 39 6.72 9.83 14.84
N GLY A 40 5.56 9.84 15.48
CA GLY A 40 5.32 9.14 16.76
C GLY A 40 5.43 7.61 16.61
N LEU A 41 4.85 7.04 15.56
CA LEU A 41 5.00 5.62 15.24
C LEU A 41 6.47 5.24 15.01
N LEU A 42 7.19 6.04 14.23
CA LEU A 42 8.58 5.77 13.87
C LEU A 42 9.57 6.07 15.01
N ALA A 43 9.22 6.90 15.99
CA ALA A 43 10.05 7.13 17.17
C ALA A 43 10.32 5.84 17.95
N HIS A 44 9.40 4.87 17.90
CA HIS A 44 9.59 3.53 18.47
C HIS A 44 10.70 2.72 17.79
N LEU A 45 11.08 3.06 16.56
CA LEU A 45 12.13 2.39 15.79
C LEU A 45 13.53 2.98 16.04
N GLY A 46 13.64 4.10 16.76
CA GLY A 46 14.91 4.68 17.21
C GLY A 46 15.15 6.14 16.81
N PRO A 47 16.34 6.70 17.14
CA PRO A 47 16.62 8.14 17.06
C PRO A 47 16.73 8.69 15.63
N LEU A 48 16.79 7.82 14.62
CA LEU A 48 16.85 8.19 13.19
C LEU A 48 15.46 8.17 12.52
N TYR A 49 14.38 8.26 13.29
CA TYR A 49 13.00 8.16 12.81
C TYR A 49 12.68 9.10 11.64
N GLY A 50 13.29 10.29 11.57
CA GLY A 50 13.12 11.21 10.44
C GLY A 50 13.68 10.66 9.12
N ILE A 51 14.85 10.01 9.17
CA ILE A 51 15.46 9.36 7.99
C ILE A 51 14.63 8.14 7.60
N PHE A 52 14.19 7.34 8.57
CA PHE A 52 13.32 6.20 8.32
C PHE A 52 11.99 6.62 7.69
N CYS A 53 11.42 7.74 8.11
CA CYS A 53 10.21 8.31 7.52
C CYS A 53 10.40 8.59 6.03
N SER A 54 11.50 9.26 5.66
CA SER A 54 11.80 9.54 4.25
C SER A 54 12.06 8.26 3.45
N VAL A 55 12.85 7.33 3.98
CA VAL A 55 13.15 6.05 3.31
C VAL A 55 11.87 5.25 3.07
N MET A 56 10.99 5.18 4.07
CA MET A 56 9.68 4.53 3.93
C MET A 56 8.83 5.26 2.89
N GLY A 57 8.77 6.60 2.89
CA GLY A 57 8.02 7.37 1.89
C GLY A 57 8.45 7.07 0.45
N TYR A 58 9.76 7.03 0.19
CA TYR A 58 10.28 6.63 -1.12
C TYR A 58 9.98 5.15 -1.43
N GLY A 59 10.10 4.26 -0.45
CA GLY A 59 9.77 2.85 -0.60
C GLY A 59 8.30 2.62 -0.99
N GLU A 60 7.38 3.31 -0.33
CA GLU A 60 5.94 3.27 -0.61
C GLU A 60 5.62 3.81 -2.01
N MET A 61 6.23 4.94 -2.40
CA MET A 61 6.09 5.48 -3.76
C MET A 61 6.57 4.49 -4.82
N LEU A 62 7.76 3.92 -4.64
CA LEU A 62 8.32 2.93 -5.57
C LEU A 62 7.47 1.65 -5.62
N PHE A 63 6.90 1.24 -4.49
CA PHE A 63 6.02 0.08 -4.44
C PHE A 63 4.69 0.33 -5.17
N GLY A 64 4.12 1.53 -5.06
CA GLY A 64 2.98 1.94 -5.87
C GLY A 64 3.27 1.91 -7.36
N LEU A 65 4.43 2.41 -7.79
CA LEU A 65 4.88 2.33 -9.19
C LEU A 65 5.11 0.88 -9.64
N LEU A 66 5.66 0.02 -8.77
CA LEU A 66 5.82 -1.40 -9.04
C LEU A 66 4.47 -2.08 -9.28
N ILE A 67 3.45 -1.80 -8.46
CA ILE A 67 2.10 -2.34 -8.66
C ILE A 67 1.51 -1.82 -9.98
N LEU A 68 1.75 -0.56 -10.34
CA LEU A 68 1.21 0.01 -11.58
C LEU A 68 1.85 -0.61 -12.83
N LEU A 69 3.17 -0.75 -12.83
CA LEU A 69 3.96 -1.07 -14.02
C LEU A 69 4.38 -2.55 -14.10
N SER A 70 4.11 -3.37 -13.08
CA SER A 70 4.52 -4.77 -13.11
C SER A 70 3.53 -5.63 -13.91
N PRO A 71 3.95 -6.37 -14.94
CA PRO A 71 3.06 -7.27 -15.66
C PRO A 71 2.70 -8.53 -14.84
N TRP A 72 3.34 -8.72 -13.69
CA TRP A 72 3.20 -9.92 -12.87
C TRP A 72 2.08 -9.77 -11.83
N ARG A 73 1.64 -10.92 -11.31
CA ARG A 73 0.60 -11.03 -10.27
C ARG A 73 1.15 -11.05 -8.84
N TRP A 74 2.43 -11.33 -8.65
CA TRP A 74 3.05 -11.39 -7.32
C TRP A 74 3.02 -10.06 -6.54
N PRO A 75 3.05 -8.85 -7.14
CA PRO A 75 2.99 -7.61 -6.38
C PRO A 75 1.70 -7.46 -5.58
N PHE A 76 0.58 -8.02 -6.05
CA PHE A 76 -0.67 -8.04 -5.29
C PHE A 76 -0.58 -8.90 -4.03
N LEU A 77 0.16 -10.02 -4.07
CA LEU A 77 0.41 -10.85 -2.89
C LEU A 77 1.32 -10.13 -1.89
N LEU A 78 2.37 -9.45 -2.40
CA LEU A 78 3.23 -8.64 -1.55
C LEU A 78 2.44 -7.50 -0.90
N ASN A 79 1.50 -6.89 -1.63
CA ASN A 79 0.64 -5.85 -1.09
C ASN A 79 -0.26 -6.36 0.04
N ILE A 80 -0.88 -7.54 -0.12
CA ILE A 80 -1.69 -8.16 0.92
C ILE A 80 -0.84 -8.41 2.19
N ALA A 81 0.36 -8.96 2.02
CA ALA A 81 1.28 -9.17 3.13
C ALA A 81 1.64 -7.84 3.82
N ALA A 82 1.96 -6.81 3.04
CA ALA A 82 2.30 -5.49 3.56
C ALA A 82 1.15 -4.87 4.38
N MET A 83 -0.09 -4.95 3.90
CA MET A 83 -1.26 -4.45 4.63
C MET A 83 -1.47 -5.18 5.96
N LEU A 84 -1.32 -6.51 5.98
CA LEU A 84 -1.43 -7.28 7.21
C LEU A 84 -0.31 -6.94 8.20
N SER A 85 0.93 -6.78 7.72
CA SER A 85 2.07 -6.39 8.55
C SER A 85 1.90 -4.99 9.12
N LEU A 86 1.46 -4.00 8.32
CA LEU A 86 1.22 -2.63 8.78
C LEU A 86 0.09 -2.57 9.79
N LEU A 87 -1.00 -3.30 9.57
CA LEU A 87 -2.10 -3.35 10.51
C LEU A 87 -1.67 -3.99 11.84
N GLY A 88 -0.89 -5.07 11.79
CA GLY A 88 -0.31 -5.70 12.99
C GLY A 88 0.60 -4.74 13.75
N PHE A 89 1.46 -4.00 13.03
CA PHE A 89 2.34 -2.99 13.63
C PHE A 89 1.53 -1.91 14.36
N VAL A 90 0.53 -1.31 13.70
CA VAL A 90 -0.32 -0.29 14.34
C VAL A 90 -1.10 -0.87 15.53
N SER A 91 -1.59 -2.10 15.44
CA SER A 91 -2.31 -2.73 16.55
C SER A 91 -1.46 -2.94 17.81
N LEU A 92 -0.15 -3.12 17.65
CA LEU A 92 0.77 -3.35 18.76
C LEU A 92 1.28 -2.03 19.37
N HIS A 93 1.53 -1.02 18.53
CA HIS A 93 2.19 0.22 18.96
C HIS A 93 1.22 1.38 19.21
N GLU A 94 0.13 1.49 18.45
CA GLU A 94 -0.84 2.58 18.56
C GLU A 94 -2.28 2.07 18.36
N PRO A 95 -2.79 1.20 19.26
CA PRO A 95 -4.10 0.57 19.11
C PRO A 95 -5.26 1.58 19.09
N GLY A 96 -5.08 2.77 19.66
CA GLY A 96 -6.08 3.84 19.64
C GLY A 96 -6.46 4.28 18.22
N LEU A 97 -5.53 4.22 17.26
CA LEU A 97 -5.79 4.56 15.87
C LEU A 97 -6.78 3.60 15.19
N LEU A 98 -6.97 2.39 15.72
CA LEU A 98 -7.86 1.38 15.14
C LEU A 98 -9.35 1.75 15.27
N THR A 99 -9.71 2.55 16.29
CA THR A 99 -11.09 2.93 16.58
C THR A 99 -11.47 4.31 16.07
N GLU A 100 -10.52 5.04 15.50
CA GLU A 100 -10.77 6.35 14.91
C GLU A 100 -11.72 6.28 13.71
N ALA A 101 -12.42 7.38 13.42
CA ALA A 101 -13.34 7.46 12.29
C ALA A 101 -12.63 7.19 10.94
N PHE A 102 -11.36 7.59 10.85
CA PHE A 102 -10.46 7.32 9.72
C PHE A 102 -9.34 6.39 10.18
N ASN A 103 -9.68 5.13 10.46
CA ASN A 103 -8.75 4.13 10.95
C ASN A 103 -8.04 3.37 9.81
N PRO A 104 -6.86 2.78 10.10
CA PRO A 104 -6.14 1.96 9.15
C PRO A 104 -6.85 0.64 8.83
N VAL A 105 -7.75 0.13 9.69
CA VAL A 105 -8.46 -1.15 9.45
C VAL A 105 -9.24 -1.09 8.15
N SER A 106 -10.05 -0.04 8.00
CA SER A 106 -10.91 0.17 6.81
C SER A 106 -10.09 0.30 5.52
N LEU A 107 -9.03 1.11 5.55
CA LEU A 107 -8.15 1.31 4.41
C LEU A 107 -7.43 0.01 4.01
N ASN A 108 -6.81 -0.68 4.97
CA ASN A 108 -6.09 -1.93 4.71
C ASN A 108 -7.03 -3.00 4.15
N ALA A 109 -8.25 -3.13 4.68
CA ALA A 109 -9.24 -4.07 4.16
C ALA A 109 -9.63 -3.78 2.70
N ALA A 110 -9.86 -2.51 2.35
CA ALA A 110 -10.19 -2.10 0.98
C ALA A 110 -9.02 -2.39 0.01
N VAL A 111 -7.78 -2.08 0.42
CA VAL A 111 -6.56 -2.31 -0.36
C VAL A 111 -6.30 -3.82 -0.56
N ILE A 112 -6.52 -4.64 0.47
CA ILE A 112 -6.48 -6.11 0.36
C ILE A 112 -7.53 -6.60 -0.62
N ALA A 113 -8.78 -6.14 -0.51
CA ALA A 113 -9.87 -6.55 -1.39
C ALA A 113 -9.56 -6.26 -2.88
N LEU A 114 -9.08 -5.06 -3.19
CA LEU A 114 -8.64 -4.69 -4.54
C LEU A 114 -7.50 -5.59 -5.06
N SER A 115 -6.57 -5.96 -4.18
CA SER A 115 -5.46 -6.86 -4.53
C SER A 115 -5.94 -8.26 -4.85
N VAL A 116 -6.88 -8.79 -4.07
CA VAL A 116 -7.52 -10.09 -4.32
C VAL A 116 -8.29 -10.08 -5.64
N ILE A 117 -9.06 -9.03 -5.90
CA ILE A 117 -9.80 -8.85 -7.17
C ILE A 117 -8.83 -8.87 -8.35
N ALA A 118 -7.76 -8.08 -8.31
CA ALA A 118 -6.75 -8.03 -9.37
C ALA A 118 -6.06 -9.39 -9.56
N PHE A 119 -5.65 -10.03 -8.47
CA PHE A 119 -4.94 -11.30 -8.50
C PHE A 119 -5.77 -12.43 -9.12
N ILE A 120 -7.05 -12.53 -8.74
CA ILE A 120 -7.96 -13.55 -9.29
C ILE A 120 -8.30 -13.24 -10.75
N SER A 121 -8.51 -11.97 -11.09
CA SER A 121 -8.88 -11.54 -12.44
C SER A 121 -7.75 -11.78 -13.46
N MET A 122 -6.48 -11.69 -13.02
CA MET A 122 -5.32 -12.04 -13.85
C MET A 122 -5.15 -13.54 -14.09
N ARG A 123 -5.84 -14.40 -13.32
CA ARG A 123 -5.75 -15.87 -13.48
C ARG A 123 -6.71 -16.41 -14.54
N LYS A 124 -7.78 -15.67 -14.84
CA LYS A 124 -8.72 -16.04 -15.91
C LYS A 124 -8.06 -15.75 -17.27
N PRO A 125 -7.97 -16.73 -18.19
CA PRO A 125 -7.68 -16.42 -19.58
C PRO A 125 -8.70 -15.39 -20.06
N ALA A 126 -8.25 -14.33 -20.74
CA ALA A 126 -9.18 -13.49 -21.50
C ALA A 126 -9.92 -14.41 -22.48
N ALA A 127 -11.23 -14.56 -22.26
CA ALA A 127 -12.10 -15.38 -23.09
C ALA A 127 -12.15 -14.84 -24.52
#